data_AF-A0A2H4NZT4-F1
#
_entry.id   AF-A0A2H4NZT4-F1
#
_cell.length_a   1.000
_cell.length_b   1.000
_cell.length_c   1.000
_cell.angle_alpha   90.00
_cell.angle_beta   90.00
_cell.angle_gamma   90.00
#
_symmetry.space_group_name_H-M   'P 1'
#
loop_
_entity.id
_entity.type
_entity.pdbx_description
1 polymer ?
#
loop_
_entity_poly.entity_id
_entity_poly.type
_entity_poly.pdbx_seq_one_letter_code
_entity_poly.pdbx_strand_id
1 'polypeptide(L)'
;MKNINKNQVMNLGPNSKLLKEYKSQLIELNTEQFEAGIGLILGDAYIRSRDEGKTYCMQFEWKNKAYIDHVCLLYDEWILSSPHKKERVNHLGNTVITWGAQTFKHQAFNKLAIEDGHHIRRMW
;
A
#
# COMPACT_ATOMS: atom_id res chain seq x y z
N MET A 1 11.82 -19.09 15.86
CA MET A 1 12.22 -18.26 14.69
C MET A 1 12.68 -16.91 15.21
N LYS A 2 13.70 -16.29 14.61
CA LYS A 2 14.09 -14.91 14.99
C LYS A 2 13.07 -13.96 14.37
N ASN A 3 12.44 -13.12 15.20
CA ASN A 3 11.56 -12.07 14.70
C ASN A 3 12.39 -10.97 14.03
N ILE A 4 12.14 -10.75 12.74
CA ILE A 4 12.77 -9.70 11.95
C ILE A 4 11.97 -8.41 12.14
N ASN A 5 12.65 -7.33 12.50
CA ASN A 5 12.04 -6.02 12.69
C ASN A 5 12.07 -5.21 11.39
N LYS A 6 11.07 -4.34 11.18
CA LYS A 6 10.97 -3.44 10.02
C LYS A 6 12.25 -2.63 9.80
N ASN A 7 12.87 -2.13 10.87
CA ASN A 7 14.11 -1.35 10.83
C ASN A 7 15.28 -2.10 10.17
N GLN A 8 15.26 -3.44 10.17
CA GLN A 8 16.30 -4.26 9.56
C GLN A 8 16.12 -4.41 8.04
N VAL A 9 14.92 -4.12 7.51
CA VAL A 9 14.56 -4.40 6.10
C VAL A 9 14.22 -3.15 5.28
N MET A 10 13.95 -2.01 5.91
CA MET A 10 13.47 -0.78 5.26
C MET A 10 14.38 -0.22 4.15
N ASN A 11 15.68 -0.52 4.17
CA ASN A 11 16.67 -0.04 3.17
C ASN A 11 17.24 -1.17 2.29
N LEU A 12 16.63 -2.36 2.31
CA LEU A 12 17.11 -3.49 1.53
C LEU A 12 16.53 -3.49 0.11
N GLY A 13 17.25 -4.10 -0.82
CA GLY A 13 16.77 -4.31 -2.18
C GLY A 13 15.47 -5.15 -2.21
N PRO A 14 14.56 -4.94 -3.18
CA PRO A 14 13.25 -5.60 -3.22
C PRO A 14 13.27 -7.13 -3.21
N ASN A 15 14.37 -7.74 -3.69
CA ASN A 15 14.54 -9.19 -3.77
C ASN A 15 15.38 -9.78 -2.63
N SER A 16 15.71 -8.99 -1.60
CA SER A 16 16.50 -9.43 -0.45
C SER A 16 15.85 -10.61 0.28
N LYS A 17 16.67 -11.58 0.67
CA LYS A 17 16.22 -12.75 1.45
C LYS A 17 15.58 -12.31 2.77
N LEU A 18 16.20 -11.38 3.49
CA LEU A 18 15.71 -10.90 4.77
C LEU A 18 14.35 -10.19 4.64
N LEU A 19 14.13 -9.48 3.54
CA LEU A 19 12.84 -8.85 3.27
C LEU A 19 11.74 -9.88 3.00
N LYS A 20 12.06 -10.98 2.28
CA LYS A 20 11.10 -12.07 2.06
C LYS A 20 10.75 -12.77 3.37
N GLU A 21 11.74 -12.99 4.23
CA GLU A 21 11.53 -13.56 5.56
C GLU A 21 10.66 -12.62 6.43
N TYR A 22 10.92 -11.31 6.44
CA TYR A 22 10.08 -10.33 7.13
C TYR A 22 8.61 -10.40 6.68
N LYS A 23 8.37 -10.41 5.36
CA LYS A 23 7.02 -10.52 4.79
C LYS A 23 6.32 -11.81 5.20
N SER A 24 7.05 -12.92 5.27
CA SER A 24 6.47 -14.22 5.67
C SER A 24 5.99 -14.27 7.14
N GLN A 25 6.43 -13.32 7.98
CA GLN A 25 5.93 -13.19 9.35
C GLN A 25 4.57 -12.50 9.43
N LEU A 26 4.17 -11.79 8.37
CA LEU A 26 2.92 -11.07 8.28
C LEU A 26 1.91 -11.97 7.57
N ILE A 27 0.78 -12.25 8.22
CA ILE A 27 -0.18 -13.25 7.73
C ILE A 27 -1.40 -12.54 7.14
N GLU A 28 -2.09 -11.74 7.95
CA GLU A 28 -3.31 -11.02 7.57
C GLU A 28 -3.24 -9.55 8.02
N LEU A 29 -4.11 -8.73 7.43
CA LEU A 29 -4.37 -7.38 7.93
C LEU A 29 -5.11 -7.48 9.26
N ASN A 30 -4.80 -6.58 10.19
CA ASN A 30 -5.63 -6.45 11.39
C ASN A 30 -7.01 -5.84 11.04
N THR A 31 -7.96 -5.89 11.98
CA THR A 31 -9.34 -5.45 11.75
C THR A 31 -9.41 -3.99 11.31
N GLU A 32 -8.66 -3.09 11.96
CA GLU A 32 -8.66 -1.65 11.64
C GLU A 32 -8.13 -1.41 10.22
N GLN A 33 -7.03 -2.05 9.85
CA GLN A 33 -6.46 -2.01 8.50
C GLN A 33 -7.39 -2.58 7.44
N PHE A 34 -8.14 -3.63 7.76
CA PHE A 34 -9.10 -4.23 6.83
C PHE A 34 -10.30 -3.30 6.61
N GLU A 35 -10.94 -2.85 7.69
CA GLU A 35 -12.13 -1.98 7.61
C GLU A 35 -11.80 -0.62 6.98
N ALA A 36 -10.71 0.02 7.39
CA ALA A 36 -10.22 1.23 6.74
C ALA A 36 -9.85 0.98 5.28
N GLY A 37 -9.30 -0.20 4.97
CA GLY A 37 -8.96 -0.63 3.62
C GLY A 37 -10.15 -0.61 2.67
N ILE A 38 -11.34 -1.03 3.13
CA ILE A 38 -12.58 -0.96 2.34
C ILE A 38 -12.89 0.49 1.98
N GLY A 39 -12.91 1.40 2.96
CA GLY A 39 -13.18 2.82 2.73
C GLY A 39 -12.13 3.49 1.84
N LEU A 40 -10.85 3.14 2.02
CA LEU A 40 -9.76 3.66 1.21
C LEU A 40 -9.87 3.22 -0.26
N ILE A 41 -10.21 1.96 -0.53
CA ILE A 41 -10.38 1.43 -1.89
C ILE A 41 -11.59 2.05 -2.58
N LEU A 42 -12.70 2.25 -1.86
CA LEU A 42 -13.88 2.95 -2.38
C LEU A 42 -13.63 4.44 -2.65
N GLY A 43 -12.64 5.04 -2.00
CA GLY A 43 -12.25 6.43 -2.16
C GLY A 43 -11.10 6.61 -3.15
N ASP A 44 -9.90 6.80 -2.60
CA ASP A 44 -8.73 7.31 -3.34
C ASP A 44 -7.55 6.32 -3.43
N ALA A 45 -7.61 5.17 -2.75
CA ALA A 45 -6.53 4.19 -2.78
C ALA A 45 -6.67 3.25 -3.98
N TYR A 46 -5.55 2.95 -4.63
CA TYR A 46 -5.51 2.05 -5.77
C TYR A 46 -4.95 0.69 -5.35
N ILE A 47 -5.79 -0.35 -5.34
CA ILE A 47 -5.36 -1.73 -5.16
C ILE A 47 -4.99 -2.35 -6.51
N ARG A 48 -3.82 -2.99 -6.60
CA ARG A 48 -3.33 -3.56 -7.87
C ARG A 48 -2.58 -4.87 -7.68
N SER A 49 -2.68 -5.73 -8.69
CA SER A 49 -1.80 -6.89 -8.85
C SER A 49 -0.92 -6.70 -10.09
N ARG A 50 0.28 -7.32 -10.06
CA ARG A 50 1.19 -7.44 -11.22
C ARG A 50 1.53 -8.89 -11.54
N ASP A 51 0.86 -9.83 -10.88
CA ASP A 51 1.14 -11.27 -10.96
C ASP A 51 -0.16 -12.07 -11.01
N GLU A 52 -1.09 -11.61 -11.86
CA GLU A 52 -2.35 -12.30 -12.17
C GLU A 52 -3.21 -12.57 -10.94
N GLY A 53 -3.19 -11.66 -9.97
CA GLY A 53 -4.00 -11.76 -8.75
C GLY A 53 -3.40 -12.66 -7.67
N LYS A 54 -2.16 -13.15 -7.82
CA LYS A 54 -1.49 -13.93 -6.76
C LYS A 54 -1.26 -13.09 -5.51
N THR A 55 -0.82 -11.85 -5.69
CA THR A 55 -0.67 -10.86 -4.60
C THR A 55 -1.09 -9.48 -5.05
N TYR A 56 -1.52 -8.67 -4.09
CA TYR A 56 -1.90 -7.27 -4.31
C TYR A 56 -1.06 -6.33 -3.44
N CYS A 57 -0.91 -5.09 -3.91
CA CYS A 57 -0.44 -3.97 -3.10
C CYS A 57 -1.41 -2.79 -3.22
N MET A 58 -1.38 -1.91 -2.23
CA MET A 58 -2.13 -0.65 -2.24
C MET A 58 -1.17 0.49 -2.58
N GLN A 59 -1.59 1.37 -3.49
CA GLN A 59 -0.90 2.61 -3.83
C GLN A 59 -1.74 3.79 -3.35
N PHE A 60 -1.07 4.76 -2.74
CA PHE A 60 -1.67 5.94 -2.14
C PHE A 60 -1.10 7.19 -2.80
N GLU A 61 -1.96 8.17 -3.12
CA GLU A 61 -1.53 9.48 -3.58
C GLU A 61 -2.50 10.56 -3.08
N TRP A 62 -2.03 11.48 -2.24
CA TRP A 62 -2.85 12.59 -1.72
C TRP A 62 -2.10 13.91 -1.72
N LYS A 63 -2.86 15.01 -1.80
CA LYS A 63 -2.33 16.37 -1.57
C LYS A 63 -2.05 16.63 -0.08
N ASN A 64 -2.89 16.09 0.80
CA ASN A 64 -2.78 16.29 2.25
C ASN A 64 -1.70 15.40 2.86
N LYS A 65 -0.59 16.01 3.29
CA LYS A 65 0.54 15.31 3.92
C LYS A 65 0.16 14.64 5.25
N ALA A 66 -0.65 15.30 6.07
CA ALA A 66 -1.06 14.73 7.36
C ALA A 66 -1.90 13.45 7.16
N TYR A 67 -2.76 13.43 6.13
CA TYR A 67 -3.58 12.26 5.84
C TYR A 67 -2.74 11.08 5.34
N ILE A 68 -1.81 11.30 4.40
CA ILE A 68 -0.95 10.21 3.94
C ILE A 68 -0.01 9.70 5.05
N ASP A 69 0.45 10.58 5.94
CA ASP A 69 1.25 10.17 7.10
C ASP A 69 0.43 9.28 8.05
N HIS A 70 -0.83 9.65 8.31
CA HIS A 70 -1.75 8.84 9.11
C HIS A 70 -2.01 7.46 8.47
N VAL A 71 -2.31 7.41 7.16
CA VAL A 71 -2.50 6.14 6.44
C VAL A 71 -1.21 5.30 6.46
N CYS A 72 -0.05 5.93 6.36
CA CYS A 72 1.21 5.19 6.43
C CYS A 72 1.48 4.62 7.83
N LEU A 73 1.07 5.32 8.88
CA LEU A 73 1.14 4.82 10.25
C LEU A 73 0.14 3.66 10.47
N LEU A 74 -1.06 3.75 9.90
CA LEU A 74 -2.06 2.68 9.96
C LEU A 74 -1.56 1.37 9.33
N TYR A 75 -0.79 1.46 8.24
CA TYR A 75 -0.18 0.32 7.55
C TYR A 75 1.34 0.23 7.78
N ASP A 76 1.83 0.58 8.98
CA ASP A 76 3.26 0.73 9.25
C ASP A 76 4.07 -0.52 8.86
N GLU A 77 3.62 -1.71 9.24
CA GLU A 77 4.31 -2.97 8.94
C GLU A 77 4.31 -3.33 7.44
N TRP A 78 3.43 -2.72 6.65
CA TRP A 78 3.27 -2.97 5.22
C TRP A 78 4.01 -1.97 4.33
N ILE A 79 4.48 -0.85 4.89
CA ILE A 79 5.11 0.26 4.17
C ILE A 79 6.56 0.43 4.62
N LEU A 80 7.51 0.24 3.70
CA LEU A 80 8.94 0.27 4.01
C LEU A 80 9.57 1.67 3.91
N SER A 81 8.91 2.61 3.27
CA SER A 81 9.47 3.93 2.97
C SER A 81 8.45 5.02 3.28
N SER A 82 8.91 6.14 3.83
CA SER A 82 8.07 7.31 4.08
C SER A 82 7.42 7.83 2.79
N PRO A 83 6.27 8.54 2.89
CA PRO A 83 5.67 9.21 1.75
C PRO A 83 6.66 10.09 0.99
N HIS A 84 6.75 9.90 -0.32
CA HIS A 84 7.64 10.68 -1.17
C HIS A 84 6.87 11.83 -1.83
N LYS A 85 7.49 13.01 -1.88
CA LYS A 85 6.94 14.18 -2.56
C LYS A 85 6.94 13.94 -4.07
N LYS A 86 5.81 14.22 -4.71
CA LYS A 86 5.64 14.23 -6.16
C LYS A 86 5.37 15.65 -6.60
N GLU A 87 6.31 16.23 -7.33
CA GLU A 87 6.15 17.51 -8.01
C GLU A 87 5.95 17.25 -9.50
N ARG A 88 4.83 17.73 -10.04
CA ARG A 88 4.48 17.60 -11.45
C ARG A 88 4.07 18.96 -11.99
N VAL A 89 4.39 19.22 -13.25
CA VAL A 89 3.88 20.38 -13.99
C VAL A 89 2.72 19.89 -14.85
N ASN A 90 1.55 20.51 -14.70
CA ASN A 90 0.39 20.16 -15.52
C ASN A 90 0.47 20.81 -16.91
N HIS A 91 -0.49 20.50 -17.78
CA HIS A 91 -0.54 21.04 -19.15
C HIS A 91 -0.72 22.57 -19.22
N LEU A 92 -1.06 23.24 -18.12
CA LEU A 92 -1.17 24.70 -18.00
C LEU A 92 0.10 25.35 -17.45
N GLY A 93 1.17 24.57 -17.21
CA GLY A 93 2.40 25.09 -16.61
C GLY A 93 2.34 25.27 -15.08
N ASN A 94 1.25 24.85 -14.42
CA ASN A 94 1.12 24.96 -12.97
C ASN A 94 1.80 23.79 -12.26
N THR A 95 2.56 24.09 -11.21
CA THR A 95 3.14 23.07 -10.32
C THR A 95 2.07 22.49 -9.40
N VAL A 96 1.92 21.17 -9.42
CA VAL A 96 1.06 20.40 -8.52
C VAL A 96 1.94 19.53 -7.63
N ILE A 97 1.73 19.64 -6.32
CA ILE A 97 2.42 18.84 -5.31
C ILE A 97 1.44 17.80 -4.75
N THR A 98 1.81 16.54 -4.83
CA THR A 98 1.17 15.42 -4.14
C THR A 98 2.21 14.62 -3.36
N TRP A 99 1.74 13.70 -2.53
CA TRP A 99 2.57 12.77 -1.78
C TRP A 99 2.16 11.36 -2.13
N GLY A 100 3.13 10.50 -2.44
CA GLY A 100 2.90 9.12 -2.83
C GLY A 100 3.45 8.14 -1.78
N ALA A 101 2.74 7.05 -1.56
CA ALA A 101 3.21 5.92 -0.76
C ALA A 101 2.64 4.61 -1.32
N GLN A 102 3.19 3.48 -0.91
CA GLN A 102 2.69 2.17 -1.33
C GLN A 102 3.08 1.08 -0.35
N THR A 103 2.20 0.09 -0.18
CA THR A 103 2.55 -1.15 0.50
C THR A 103 3.40 -2.03 -0.42
N PHE A 104 4.17 -2.97 0.15
CA PHE A 104 4.68 -4.06 -0.69
C PHE A 104 3.56 -5.05 -1.00
N LYS A 105 3.69 -5.75 -2.14
CA LYS A 105 2.73 -6.79 -2.51
C LYS A 105 2.74 -7.96 -1.51
N HIS A 106 1.55 -8.38 -1.08
CA HIS A 106 1.37 -9.48 -0.14
C HIS A 106 0.01 -10.18 -0.34
N GLN A 107 -0.10 -11.45 0.08
CA GLN A 107 -1.35 -12.22 0.00
C GLN A 107 -2.44 -11.69 0.96
N ALA A 108 -2.05 -11.03 2.05
CA ALA A 108 -2.98 -10.41 3.01
C ALA A 108 -3.94 -9.40 2.36
N PHE A 109 -3.50 -8.72 1.29
CA PHE A 109 -4.34 -7.77 0.55
C PHE A 109 -5.33 -8.45 -0.40
N ASN A 110 -5.24 -9.76 -0.64
CA ASN A 110 -6.16 -10.46 -1.53
C ASN A 110 -7.60 -10.39 -1.01
N LYS A 111 -7.79 -10.41 0.31
CA LYS A 111 -9.11 -10.29 0.94
C LYS A 111 -9.79 -8.97 0.58
N LEU A 112 -9.04 -7.87 0.52
CA LEU A 112 -9.55 -6.56 0.08
C LEU A 112 -9.85 -6.52 -1.43
N ALA A 113 -9.00 -7.14 -2.25
CA ALA A 113 -9.17 -7.14 -3.70
C ALA A 113 -10.39 -7.96 -4.18
N ILE A 114 -10.76 -9.01 -3.46
CA ILE A 114 -11.94 -9.84 -3.80
C ILE A 114 -13.24 -9.06 -3.57
N GLU A 115 -13.33 -8.31 -2.48
CA GLU A 115 -14.48 -7.43 -2.19
C GLU A 115 -14.64 -6.35 -3.28
N ASP A 116 -13.54 -5.76 -3.73
CA ASP A 116 -13.52 -4.81 -4.84
C ASP A 116 -13.97 -5.45 -6.18
N GLY A 117 -13.43 -6.64 -6.49
CA GLY A 117 -13.76 -7.38 -7.71
C GLY A 117 -15.22 -7.83 -7.81
N HIS A 118 -15.88 -8.10 -6.68
CA HIS A 118 -17.31 -8.41 -6.63
C HIS A 118 -18.21 -7.17 -6.82
N HIS A 119 -17.74 -5.98 -6.44
CA HIS A 119 -18.48 -4.73 -6.64
C HIS A 119 -18.28 -4.11 -8.03
N ILE A 120 -17.07 -4.16 -8.59
CA ILE A 120 -16.78 -3.51 -9.88
C ILE A 120 -17.31 -4.30 -11.09
N ARG A 121 -17.41 -5.64 -11.02
CA ARG A 121 -17.97 -6.47 -12.12
C ARG A 121 -19.50 -6.38 -12.28
N ARG A 122 -20.20 -5.62 -11.45
CA ARG A 122 -21.66 -5.36 -11.61
C ARG A 122 -21.99 -3.98 -12.19
N MET A 123 -20.99 -3.16 -12.51
CA MET A 123 -21.22 -1.79 -13.04
C MET A 123 -20.72 -1.58 -14.48
N TRP A 124 -20.45 -2.65 -15.22
CA TRP A 124 -20.21 -2.60 -16.67
C TRP A 124 -20.88 -3.76 -17.38
#